data_AF-A0A6I9XKY8-F1
#
_entry.id   AF-A0A6I9XKY8-F1
#
_cell.length_a   1.000
_cell.length_b   1.000
_cell.length_c   1.000
_cell.angle_alpha   90.00
_cell.angle_beta   90.00
_cell.angle_gamma   90.00
#
_symmetry.space_group_name_H-M   'P 1'
#
loop_
_entity.id
_entity.type
_entity.pdbx_description
1 polymer ?
#
loop_
_entity_poly.entity_id
_entity_poly.type
_entity_poly.pdbx_seq_one_letter_code
_entity_poly.pdbx_strand_id
1 'polypeptide(L)'
;MYDVNYDVNNLYCWAMCEPLPYAEFRWVEECRSSACDSGLRVTKVYRALWFAQSFWLRVYIELNTERRTRTSNEFERNLYKLMNNAVFGKTMENVRDYVDVRLVTCWDGRYGTEALIAKPNFHSSSVFDENLMAVELRKLEVQFNTNLRCLIYFLECRNVYENMKRDIARFDINDYSDDNTYDIPRANKKVFGLIKDENNGAVMMKFIGLRAKMYALRILGKSDTKRIKGVKRSTVAKTITFEDFAHSLNESSQQSRRQACVRSMLHEVYTVSELKLALSPHDDKRYLIPSTDTLPCNHYKILLLDTNVV
;
A
#
# COMPACT_ATOMS: atom_id res chain seq x y z
N MET A 1 -27.92 -4.58 10.79
CA MET A 1 -26.56 -4.02 10.69
C MET A 1 -25.90 -4.69 9.50
N TYR A 2 -25.35 -3.93 8.55
CA TYR A 2 -24.76 -4.46 7.32
C TYR A 2 -23.28 -4.13 7.29
N ASP A 3 -22.43 -5.14 7.35
CA ASP A 3 -21.01 -4.97 7.10
C ASP A 3 -20.75 -5.14 5.60
N VAL A 4 -20.19 -4.10 4.98
CA VAL A 4 -19.91 -4.06 3.54
C VAL A 4 -18.44 -3.72 3.33
N ASN A 5 -17.80 -4.41 2.38
CA ASN A 5 -16.41 -4.17 2.02
C ASN A 5 -16.34 -3.29 0.78
N TYR A 6 -15.94 -2.04 0.98
CA TYR A 6 -15.75 -1.07 -0.11
C TYR A 6 -14.28 -0.92 -0.47
N ASP A 7 -13.99 -0.96 -1.77
CA ASP A 7 -12.69 -0.57 -2.33
C ASP A 7 -12.88 0.55 -3.36
N VAL A 8 -11.90 1.41 -3.53
CA VAL A 8 -11.96 2.46 -4.56
C VAL A 8 -11.31 1.95 -5.83
N ASN A 9 -12.06 2.04 -6.93
CA ASN A 9 -11.56 1.63 -8.23
C ASN A 9 -10.30 2.41 -8.63
N ASN A 10 -9.19 1.67 -8.67
CA ASN A 10 -7.90 2.13 -9.17
C ASN A 10 -7.50 3.48 -8.59
N LEU A 11 -7.58 3.60 -7.26
CA LEU A 11 -7.35 4.84 -6.52
C LEU A 11 -6.07 5.59 -6.92
N TYR A 12 -4.97 4.88 -7.19
CA TYR A 12 -3.72 5.51 -7.63
C TYR A 12 -3.88 6.21 -8.98
N CYS A 13 -4.60 5.59 -9.93
CA CYS A 13 -4.88 6.23 -11.21
C CYS A 13 -5.80 7.42 -11.06
N TRP A 14 -6.83 7.31 -10.22
CA TRP A 14 -7.69 8.46 -9.91
C TRP A 14 -6.89 9.62 -9.32
N ALA A 15 -6.07 9.37 -8.30
CA ALA A 15 -5.23 10.39 -7.68
C ALA A 15 -4.21 11.00 -8.65
N MET A 16 -3.70 10.22 -9.61
CA MET A 16 -2.82 10.73 -10.67
C MET A 16 -3.56 11.52 -11.76
N CYS A 17 -4.88 11.44 -11.82
CA CYS A 17 -5.70 12.27 -12.70
C CYS A 17 -6.13 13.59 -12.06
N GLU A 18 -5.84 13.81 -10.77
CA GLU A 18 -6.08 15.09 -10.08
C GLU A 18 -4.94 16.09 -10.36
N PRO A 19 -5.10 17.40 -10.04
CA PRO A 19 -4.03 18.36 -10.15
C PRO A 19 -2.85 17.96 -9.25
N LEU A 20 -1.70 17.71 -9.86
CA LEU A 20 -0.49 17.34 -9.15
C LEU A 20 0.54 18.48 -9.19
N PRO A 21 1.34 18.65 -8.13
CA PRO A 21 2.45 19.61 -8.14
C PRO A 21 3.37 19.38 -9.33
N TYR A 22 3.84 20.45 -9.97
CA TYR A 22 4.83 20.35 -11.05
C TYR A 22 5.94 21.40 -11.00
N ALA A 23 5.72 22.55 -10.34
CA ALA A 23 6.71 23.62 -10.27
C ALA A 23 6.49 24.56 -9.06
N GLU A 24 7.40 25.53 -8.92
CA GLU A 24 7.29 26.68 -8.00
C GLU A 24 7.14 26.34 -6.51
N PHE A 25 7.86 25.30 -6.06
CA PHE A 25 7.87 24.90 -4.66
C PHE A 25 8.49 25.98 -3.77
N ARG A 26 7.70 26.60 -2.90
CA ARG A 26 8.16 27.61 -1.93
C ARG A 26 7.53 27.42 -0.57
N TRP A 27 8.32 27.63 0.48
CA TRP A 27 7.80 27.67 1.83
C TRP A 27 6.99 28.95 2.04
N VAL A 28 5.84 28.82 2.69
CA VAL A 28 4.96 29.94 3.05
C VAL A 28 4.66 29.88 4.53
N GLU A 29 4.66 31.06 5.17
CA GLU A 29 4.41 31.20 6.60
C GLU A 29 2.91 31.33 6.91
N GLU A 30 2.12 31.86 5.98
CA GLU A 30 0.66 31.98 6.09
C GLU A 30 -0.06 31.07 5.07
N CYS A 31 -0.97 30.25 5.58
CA CYS A 31 -1.82 29.38 4.77
C CYS A 31 -3.28 29.85 4.87
N ARG A 32 -3.76 30.59 3.87
CA ARG A 32 -5.21 30.72 3.63
C ARG A 32 -5.66 29.48 2.88
N SER A 33 -5.99 28.42 3.62
CA SER A 33 -6.56 27.23 3.01
C SER A 33 -8.04 27.44 2.71
N SER A 34 -8.51 26.94 1.57
CA SER A 34 -9.94 26.90 1.22
C SER A 34 -10.77 26.06 2.21
N ALA A 35 -10.13 25.30 3.11
CA ALA A 35 -10.80 24.65 4.24
C ALA A 35 -11.27 25.65 5.31
N CYS A 36 -10.61 26.81 5.45
CA CYS A 36 -11.06 27.89 6.33
C CYS A 36 -12.38 28.51 5.85
N ASP A 37 -12.60 28.57 4.53
CA ASP A 37 -13.86 29.06 3.93
C ASP A 37 -15.03 28.11 4.22
N SER A 38 -14.73 26.83 4.49
CA SER A 38 -15.69 25.78 4.88
C SER A 38 -15.92 25.71 6.40
N GLY A 39 -15.42 26.67 7.18
CA GLY A 39 -15.62 26.76 8.63
C GLY A 39 -14.67 25.92 9.49
N LEU A 40 -13.65 25.27 8.91
CA LEU A 40 -12.62 24.55 9.67
C LEU A 40 -11.57 25.53 10.20
N ARG A 41 -11.44 25.63 11.53
CA ARG A 41 -10.41 26.46 12.19
C ARG A 41 -9.08 25.74 12.28
N VAL A 42 -8.08 26.22 11.54
CA VAL A 42 -6.69 25.78 11.67
C VAL A 42 -6.12 26.32 12.99
N THR A 43 -5.70 25.43 13.90
CA THR A 43 -5.19 25.82 15.23
C THR A 43 -3.67 26.00 15.27
N LYS A 44 -2.91 25.33 14.39
CA LYS A 44 -1.45 25.44 14.31
C LYS A 44 -0.92 25.01 12.95
N VAL A 45 -0.08 25.83 12.33
CA VAL A 45 0.66 25.50 11.10
C VAL A 45 2.14 25.41 11.46
N TYR A 46 2.79 24.27 11.17
CA TYR A 46 4.21 24.07 11.46
C TYR A 46 5.09 24.44 10.27
N ARG A 47 4.68 24.05 9.06
CA ARG A 47 5.28 24.44 7.77
C ARG A 47 4.22 24.30 6.69
N ALA A 48 4.14 25.26 5.77
CA ALA A 48 3.28 25.17 4.60
C ALA A 48 4.11 25.32 3.33
N LEU A 49 3.84 24.47 2.35
CA LEU A 49 4.54 24.44 1.06
C LEU A 49 3.54 24.83 -0.02
N TRP A 50 3.85 25.88 -0.77
CA TRP A 50 3.08 26.30 -1.93
C TRP A 50 3.76 25.77 -3.21
N PHE A 51 2.96 25.39 -4.20
CA PHE A 51 3.42 24.87 -5.49
C PHE A 51 2.39 25.13 -6.58
N ALA A 52 2.85 25.22 -7.83
CA ALA A 52 2.00 25.19 -9.01
C ALA A 52 1.55 23.75 -9.28
N GLN A 53 0.28 23.55 -9.60
CA GLN A 53 -0.33 22.23 -9.86
C GLN A 53 -1.03 22.18 -11.23
N SER A 54 -0.94 21.03 -11.91
CA SER A 54 -1.61 20.80 -13.19
C SER A 54 -1.96 19.32 -13.39
N PHE A 55 -2.80 19.01 -14.36
CA PHE A 55 -3.26 17.65 -14.69
C PHE A 55 -2.26 16.86 -15.55
N TRP A 56 -0.95 16.98 -15.28
CA TRP A 56 0.10 16.53 -16.19
C TRP A 56 0.19 14.99 -16.36
N LEU A 57 -0.25 14.19 -15.39
CA LEU A 57 -0.32 12.72 -15.52
C LEU A 57 -1.64 12.21 -16.12
N ARG A 58 -2.68 13.05 -16.18
CA ARG A 58 -4.04 12.61 -16.54
C ARG A 58 -4.09 11.97 -17.92
N VAL A 59 -3.51 12.62 -18.93
CA VAL A 59 -3.47 12.14 -20.32
C VAL A 59 -2.82 10.76 -20.43
N TYR A 60 -1.73 10.54 -19.69
CA TYR A 60 -1.02 9.25 -19.68
C TYR A 60 -1.87 8.15 -19.06
N ILE A 61 -2.51 8.43 -17.92
CA ILE A 61 -3.36 7.47 -17.22
C ILE A 61 -4.60 7.12 -18.04
N GLU A 62 -5.25 8.10 -18.64
CA GLU A 62 -6.41 7.90 -19.51
C GLU A 62 -6.05 7.04 -20.73
N LEU A 63 -4.93 7.32 -21.40
CA LEU A 63 -4.44 6.53 -22.54
C LEU A 63 -4.22 5.05 -22.18
N ASN A 64 -3.51 4.78 -21.08
CA ASN A 64 -3.26 3.39 -20.66
C ASN A 64 -4.55 2.67 -20.26
N THR A 65 -5.54 3.40 -19.77
CA THR A 65 -6.84 2.86 -19.36
C THR A 65 -7.70 2.50 -20.56
N GLU A 66 -7.73 3.37 -21.57
CA GLU A 66 -8.37 3.12 -22.84
C GLU A 66 -7.77 1.87 -23.50
N ARG A 67 -6.43 1.80 -23.56
CA ARG A 67 -5.72 0.62 -24.07
C ARG A 67 -6.06 -0.64 -23.27
N ARG A 68 -6.01 -0.58 -21.94
CA ARG A 68 -6.37 -1.71 -21.05
C ARG A 68 -7.81 -2.22 -21.26
N THR A 69 -8.73 -1.32 -21.61
CA THR A 69 -10.14 -1.65 -21.86
C THR A 69 -10.33 -2.30 -23.23
N ARG A 70 -9.59 -1.82 -24.24
CA ARG A 70 -9.62 -2.37 -25.61
C ARG A 70 -8.97 -3.74 -25.74
N THR A 71 -7.94 -4.02 -24.93
CA THR A 71 -7.23 -5.29 -25.00
C THR A 71 -8.08 -6.48 -24.55
N SER A 72 -8.17 -7.50 -25.40
CA SER A 72 -8.73 -8.81 -25.05
C SER A 72 -7.72 -9.67 -24.27
N ASN A 73 -6.42 -9.52 -24.59
CA ASN A 73 -5.32 -10.29 -24.00
C ASN A 73 -5.10 -9.97 -22.51
N GLU A 74 -5.00 -11.02 -21.68
CA GLU A 74 -4.71 -10.89 -20.26
C GLU A 74 -3.33 -10.29 -19.98
N PHE A 75 -2.33 -10.66 -20.79
CA PHE A 75 -0.97 -10.13 -20.65
C PHE A 75 -0.94 -8.61 -20.82
N GLU A 76 -1.49 -8.10 -21.92
CA GLU A 76 -1.50 -6.67 -22.22
C GLU A 76 -2.34 -5.89 -21.19
N ARG A 77 -3.46 -6.46 -20.75
CA ARG A 77 -4.29 -5.87 -19.69
C ARG A 77 -3.50 -5.73 -18.37
N ASN A 78 -2.65 -6.71 -18.07
CA ASN A 78 -1.76 -6.68 -16.92
C ASN A 78 -0.59 -5.71 -17.13
N LEU A 79 -0.07 -5.58 -18.34
CA LEU A 79 0.98 -4.63 -18.70
C LEU A 79 0.53 -3.18 -18.48
N TYR A 80 -0.61 -2.76 -19.04
CA TYR A 80 -1.11 -1.40 -18.87
C TYR A 80 -1.46 -1.08 -17.40
N LYS A 81 -1.93 -2.08 -16.65
CA LYS A 81 -2.10 -1.96 -15.20
C LYS A 81 -0.77 -1.74 -14.49
N LEU A 82 0.27 -2.48 -14.89
CA LEU A 82 1.61 -2.35 -14.33
C LEU A 82 2.20 -0.97 -14.65
N MET A 83 2.07 -0.48 -15.88
CA MET A 83 2.57 0.83 -16.30
C MET A 83 2.04 1.95 -15.40
N ASN A 84 0.73 2.01 -15.17
CA ASN A 84 0.14 3.01 -14.28
C ASN A 84 0.64 2.87 -12.83
N ASN A 85 0.65 1.66 -12.29
CA ASN A 85 1.11 1.42 -10.92
C ASN A 85 2.62 1.69 -10.75
N ALA A 86 3.42 1.45 -11.79
CA ALA A 86 4.85 1.68 -11.80
C ALA A 86 5.18 3.18 -11.80
N VAL A 87 4.45 3.99 -12.58
CA VAL A 87 4.60 5.45 -12.54
C VAL A 87 4.32 5.98 -11.13
N PHE A 88 3.22 5.57 -10.51
CA PHE A 88 2.93 5.92 -9.12
C PHE A 88 4.06 5.49 -8.16
N GLY A 89 4.50 4.24 -8.27
CA GLY A 89 5.58 3.69 -7.44
C GLY A 89 6.89 4.46 -7.60
N LYS A 90 7.24 4.85 -8.84
CA LYS A 90 8.43 5.66 -9.14
C LYS A 90 8.31 7.08 -8.65
N THR A 91 7.14 7.71 -8.77
CA THR A 91 6.92 9.05 -8.21
C THR A 91 7.00 9.08 -6.68
N MET A 92 6.78 7.96 -6.00
CA MET A 92 6.84 7.83 -4.53
C MET A 92 8.03 7.03 -4.02
N GLU A 93 8.99 6.73 -4.89
CA GLU A 93 10.14 5.90 -4.52
C GLU A 93 10.97 6.66 -3.47
N ASN A 94 11.36 5.96 -2.41
CA ASN A 94 12.23 6.56 -1.42
C ASN A 94 13.65 6.66 -1.98
N VAL A 95 13.91 7.78 -2.65
CA VAL A 95 15.22 8.14 -3.21
C VAL A 95 16.33 8.21 -2.14
N ARG A 96 16.01 8.24 -0.83
CA ARG A 96 17.01 8.13 0.24
C ARG A 96 17.66 6.74 0.32
N ASP A 97 16.96 5.70 -0.14
CA ASP A 97 17.44 4.33 -0.12
C ASP A 97 18.32 4.02 -1.35
N TYR A 98 18.48 4.98 -2.27
CA TYR A 98 19.38 4.81 -3.41
C TYR A 98 20.83 4.88 -2.96
N VAL A 99 21.57 3.83 -3.29
CA VAL A 99 23.02 3.74 -3.09
C VAL A 99 23.72 3.97 -4.42
N ASP A 100 24.74 4.85 -4.44
CA ASP A 100 25.64 4.96 -5.59
C ASP A 100 26.78 3.97 -5.38
N VAL A 101 26.82 2.90 -6.19
CA VAL A 101 27.86 1.87 -6.10
C VAL A 101 28.77 2.01 -7.30
N ARG A 102 30.06 2.23 -7.05
CA ARG A 102 31.09 2.30 -8.09
C ARG A 102 31.99 1.09 -8.04
N LEU A 103 32.11 0.40 -9.15
CA LEU A 103 33.08 -0.67 -9.34
C LEU A 103 34.39 -0.06 -9.84
N VAL A 104 35.48 -0.31 -9.12
CA VAL A 104 36.80 0.24 -9.40
C VAL A 104 37.82 -0.87 -9.48
N THR A 105 38.70 -0.78 -10.48
CA THR A 105 39.74 -1.78 -10.74
C THR A 105 41.16 -1.30 -10.49
N CYS A 106 41.33 -0.04 -10.08
CA CYS A 106 42.63 0.54 -9.74
C CYS A 106 42.59 1.24 -8.39
N TRP A 107 43.65 1.08 -7.59
CA TRP A 107 43.78 1.75 -6.31
C TRP A 107 44.02 3.25 -6.49
N ASP A 108 45.00 3.59 -7.33
CA ASP A 108 45.46 4.95 -7.55
C ASP A 108 44.69 5.68 -8.66
N GLY A 109 44.77 7.01 -8.62
CA GLY A 109 44.29 7.90 -9.67
C GLY A 109 43.03 8.67 -9.30
N ARG A 110 42.67 9.64 -10.14
CA ARG A 110 41.56 10.59 -9.90
C ARG A 110 40.20 9.93 -9.65
N TYR A 111 40.01 8.72 -10.20
CA TYR A 111 38.82 7.89 -10.04
C TYR A 111 39.14 6.53 -9.39
N GLY A 112 40.36 6.38 -8.85
CA GLY A 112 40.78 5.19 -8.12
C GLY A 112 40.05 5.06 -6.79
N THR A 113 40.19 3.88 -6.18
CA THR A 113 39.57 3.53 -4.90
C THR A 113 39.88 4.56 -3.82
N GLU A 114 41.14 5.01 -3.73
CA GLU A 114 41.57 6.00 -2.74
C GLU A 114 40.77 7.31 -2.84
N ALA A 115 40.60 7.82 -4.07
CA ALA A 115 39.87 9.05 -4.33
C ALA A 115 38.37 8.95 -4.02
N LEU A 116 37.78 7.75 -4.09
CA LEU A 116 36.38 7.52 -3.73
C LEU A 116 36.16 7.34 -2.23
N ILE A 117 37.10 6.69 -1.53
CA ILE A 117 37.08 6.56 -0.06
C ILE A 117 37.24 7.93 0.61
N ALA A 118 38.08 8.79 0.03
CA ALA A 118 38.30 10.14 0.53
C ALA A 118 37.08 11.08 0.40
N LYS A 119 36.01 10.67 -0.31
CA LYS A 119 34.84 11.53 -0.46
C LYS A 119 34.04 11.62 0.84
N PRO A 120 33.49 12.80 1.18
CA PRO A 120 32.69 12.98 2.40
C PRO A 120 31.37 12.19 2.40
N ASN A 121 30.96 11.67 1.24
CA ASN A 121 29.78 10.83 1.10
C ASN A 121 30.12 9.34 1.00
N PHE A 122 31.36 8.92 1.30
CA PHE A 122 31.72 7.52 1.40
C PHE A 122 30.87 6.80 2.46
N HIS A 123 30.34 5.62 2.10
CA HIS A 123 29.61 4.78 3.04
C HIS A 123 30.38 3.52 3.43
N SER A 124 30.77 2.72 2.44
CA SER A 124 31.38 1.41 2.64
C SER A 124 32.16 0.98 1.39
N SER A 125 33.01 -0.03 1.51
CA SER A 125 33.67 -0.66 0.38
C SER A 125 33.73 -2.17 0.56
N SER A 126 33.53 -2.91 -0.53
CA SER A 126 33.60 -4.37 -0.57
C SER A 126 34.55 -4.83 -1.67
N VAL A 127 35.53 -5.67 -1.31
CA VAL A 127 36.46 -6.28 -2.27
C VAL A 127 35.80 -7.54 -2.82
N PHE A 128 35.68 -7.61 -4.14
CA PHE A 128 35.17 -8.78 -4.83
C PHE A 128 36.29 -9.66 -5.37
N ASP A 129 37.39 -9.05 -5.82
CA ASP A 129 38.56 -9.72 -6.38
C ASP A 129 39.82 -8.85 -6.22
N GLU A 130 41.01 -9.39 -6.51
CA GLU A 130 42.31 -8.69 -6.38
C GLU A 130 42.34 -7.33 -7.11
N ASN A 131 41.61 -7.23 -8.24
CA ASN A 131 41.51 -6.03 -9.06
C ASN A 131 40.08 -5.50 -9.16
N LEU A 132 39.19 -5.80 -8.22
CA LEU A 132 37.80 -5.32 -8.25
C LEU A 132 37.28 -5.01 -6.86
N MET A 133 37.02 -3.72 -6.62
CA MET A 133 36.37 -3.23 -5.41
C MET A 133 35.09 -2.46 -5.76
N ALA A 134 34.01 -2.72 -5.02
CA ALA A 134 32.87 -1.82 -4.98
C ALA A 134 33.04 -0.79 -3.87
N VAL A 135 32.80 0.46 -4.20
CA VAL A 135 32.72 1.57 -3.25
C VAL A 135 31.29 2.10 -3.25
N GLU A 136 30.64 2.06 -2.09
CA GLU A 136 29.30 2.59 -1.87
C GLU A 136 29.39 4.04 -1.38
N LEU A 137 28.66 4.93 -2.04
CA LEU A 137 28.55 6.35 -1.71
C LEU A 137 27.09 6.72 -1.40
N ARG A 138 26.88 7.58 -0.41
CA ARG A 138 25.58 8.18 -0.08
C ARG A 138 25.27 9.35 -1.00
N LYS A 139 23.99 9.59 -1.28
CA LYS A 139 23.57 10.85 -1.92
C LYS A 139 23.54 11.99 -0.89
N LEU A 140 24.19 13.10 -1.22
CA LEU A 140 24.24 14.31 -0.38
C LEU A 140 22.96 15.15 -0.48
N GLU A 141 22.25 15.07 -1.61
CA GLU A 141 20.99 15.77 -1.83
C GLU A 141 19.93 14.80 -2.34
N VAL A 142 18.72 14.95 -1.80
CA VAL A 142 17.58 14.05 -2.06
C VAL A 142 16.33 14.89 -2.30
N GLN A 143 15.75 14.80 -3.49
CA GLN A 143 14.50 15.47 -3.85
C GLN A 143 13.29 14.56 -3.57
N PHE A 144 12.29 15.06 -2.83
CA PHE A 144 11.11 14.29 -2.45
C PHE A 144 9.91 14.63 -3.33
N ASN A 145 9.28 13.59 -3.89
CA ASN A 145 7.94 13.67 -4.46
C ASN A 145 7.07 12.64 -3.70
N THR A 146 6.06 13.06 -2.94
CA THR A 146 5.21 12.13 -2.17
C THR A 146 3.76 12.61 -2.07
N ASN A 147 2.83 11.65 -1.96
CA ASN A 147 1.41 11.80 -1.59
C ASN A 147 0.91 10.50 -0.92
N LEU A 148 -0.18 10.58 -0.14
CA LEU A 148 -0.61 9.57 0.85
C LEU A 148 -1.68 8.55 0.34
N ARG A 149 -1.89 7.45 1.08
CA ARG A 149 -2.71 6.26 0.70
C ARG A 149 -3.99 6.08 1.54
N CYS A 150 -4.90 5.22 1.03
CA CYS A 150 -6.30 4.89 1.36
C CYS A 150 -6.71 4.45 2.79
N LEU A 151 -8.04 4.56 3.04
CA LEU A 151 -8.81 4.18 4.24
C LEU A 151 -9.76 2.99 4.01
N ILE A 152 -10.14 2.29 5.10
CA ILE A 152 -11.27 1.34 5.20
C ILE A 152 -12.31 1.96 6.15
N TYR A 153 -13.61 1.86 5.84
CA TYR A 153 -14.70 2.45 6.65
C TYR A 153 -15.57 1.38 7.31
N PHE A 154 -15.91 1.59 8.58
CA PHE A 154 -17.04 0.95 9.25
C PHE A 154 -18.23 1.90 9.15
N LEU A 155 -19.36 1.44 8.59
CA LEU A 155 -20.55 2.26 8.39
C LEU A 155 -21.69 1.71 9.23
N GLU A 156 -22.09 2.48 10.24
CA GLU A 156 -23.30 2.18 11.01
C GLU A 156 -24.48 2.89 10.32
N CYS A 157 -25.23 2.16 9.48
CA CYS A 157 -26.45 2.70 8.88
C CYS A 157 -27.55 1.64 8.78
N ARG A 158 -28.81 2.10 8.71
CA ARG A 158 -29.99 1.22 8.65
C ARG A 158 -30.02 0.36 7.38
N ASN A 159 -29.63 0.91 6.23
CA ASN A 159 -29.54 0.18 4.96
C ASN A 159 -28.52 0.88 4.04
N VAL A 160 -27.35 0.28 3.84
CA VAL A 160 -26.28 0.87 3.02
C VAL A 160 -26.68 0.93 1.54
N TYR A 161 -27.45 -0.06 1.08
CA TYR A 161 -27.84 -0.20 -0.32
C TYR A 161 -28.85 0.87 -0.76
N GLU A 162 -29.72 1.35 0.13
CA GLU A 162 -30.57 2.51 -0.16
C GLU A 162 -29.76 3.80 -0.34
N ASN A 163 -28.72 4.00 0.45
CA ASN A 163 -27.83 5.15 0.29
C ASN A 163 -27.03 5.05 -1.02
N MET A 164 -26.58 3.85 -1.39
CA MET A 164 -25.94 3.62 -2.69
C MET A 164 -26.86 3.96 -3.86
N LYS A 165 -28.17 3.63 -3.77
CA LYS A 165 -29.16 3.99 -4.79
C LYS A 165 -29.36 5.50 -4.95
N ARG A 166 -29.26 6.27 -3.86
CA ARG A 166 -29.37 7.74 -3.92
C ARG A 166 -28.18 8.38 -4.64
N ASP A 167 -26.98 7.84 -4.42
CA ASP A 167 -25.72 8.38 -4.95
C ASP A 167 -25.06 7.44 -5.97
N ILE A 168 -25.82 6.84 -6.89
CA ILE A 168 -25.32 5.87 -7.89
C ILE A 168 -24.08 6.37 -8.64
N ALA A 169 -24.00 7.67 -8.92
CA ALA A 169 -22.86 8.28 -9.61
C ALA A 169 -21.51 8.12 -8.88
N ARG A 170 -21.52 7.85 -7.57
CA ARG A 170 -20.31 7.68 -6.74
C ARG A 170 -19.87 6.22 -6.62
N PHE A 171 -20.66 5.27 -7.11
CA PHE A 171 -20.40 3.84 -6.97
C PHE A 171 -20.21 3.13 -8.30
N ASP A 172 -19.26 2.18 -8.36
CA ASP A 172 -19.21 1.15 -9.40
C ASP A 172 -20.07 -0.03 -8.98
N ILE A 173 -21.22 -0.14 -9.64
CA ILE A 173 -22.27 -1.14 -9.38
C ILE A 173 -22.43 -2.11 -10.56
N ASN A 174 -21.46 -2.15 -11.48
CA ASN A 174 -21.53 -3.00 -12.67
C ASN A 174 -21.48 -4.50 -12.35
N ASP A 175 -20.89 -4.87 -11.22
CA ASP A 175 -20.65 -6.26 -10.83
C ASP A 175 -21.83 -6.89 -10.04
N TYR A 176 -22.92 -6.13 -9.82
CA TYR A 176 -24.18 -6.68 -9.31
C TYR A 176 -24.91 -7.50 -10.39
N SER A 177 -25.66 -8.52 -9.97
CA SER A 177 -26.55 -9.28 -10.86
C SER A 177 -27.76 -8.44 -11.24
N ASP A 178 -28.32 -8.65 -12.44
CA ASP A 178 -29.53 -7.95 -12.88
C ASP A 178 -30.75 -8.26 -11.98
N ASP A 179 -30.77 -9.45 -11.37
CA ASP A 179 -31.78 -9.92 -10.40
C ASP A 179 -31.27 -9.86 -8.95
N ASN A 180 -30.58 -8.78 -8.57
CA ASN A 180 -30.11 -8.64 -7.19
C ASN A 180 -31.25 -8.27 -6.25
N THR A 181 -31.24 -8.82 -5.04
CA THR A 181 -32.27 -8.60 -3.98
C THR A 181 -32.47 -7.13 -3.60
N TYR A 182 -31.57 -6.25 -4.03
CA TYR A 182 -31.59 -4.84 -3.70
C TYR A 182 -32.04 -3.96 -4.87
N ASP A 183 -32.44 -4.48 -6.04
CA ASP A 183 -32.81 -3.71 -7.23
C ASP A 183 -31.79 -2.61 -7.62
N ILE A 184 -30.50 -2.90 -7.49
CA ILE A 184 -29.42 -1.98 -7.88
C ILE A 184 -29.16 -2.15 -9.39
N PRO A 185 -29.25 -1.07 -10.20
CA PRO A 185 -28.98 -1.15 -11.63
C PRO A 185 -27.49 -1.33 -11.91
N ARG A 186 -27.13 -1.87 -13.08
CA ARG A 186 -25.72 -1.98 -13.49
C ARG A 186 -25.24 -0.69 -14.13
N ALA A 187 -24.22 -0.08 -13.54
CA ALA A 187 -23.63 1.18 -14.02
C ALA A 187 -22.16 1.31 -13.62
N ASN A 188 -21.45 2.21 -14.31
CA ASN A 188 -20.12 2.72 -13.93
C ASN A 188 -18.96 1.71 -13.91
N LYS A 189 -18.98 0.73 -14.82
CA LYS A 189 -17.97 -0.33 -14.95
C LYS A 189 -16.54 0.23 -14.97
N LYS A 190 -15.79 -0.02 -13.90
CA LYS A 190 -14.36 0.30 -13.77
C LYS A 190 -14.02 1.78 -13.94
N VAL A 191 -14.97 2.67 -13.65
CA VAL A 191 -14.73 4.13 -13.62
C VAL A 191 -13.86 4.47 -12.40
N PHE A 192 -12.92 5.39 -12.59
CA PHE A 192 -11.92 5.76 -11.58
C PHE A 192 -12.49 6.56 -10.41
N GLY A 193 -11.96 6.28 -9.22
CA GLY A 193 -12.33 7.00 -8.00
C GLY A 193 -13.70 6.62 -7.44
N LEU A 194 -14.48 5.83 -8.18
CA LEU A 194 -15.75 5.32 -7.69
C LEU A 194 -15.55 4.21 -6.68
N ILE A 195 -16.45 4.21 -5.71
CA ILE A 195 -16.47 3.21 -4.66
C ILE A 195 -17.12 1.94 -5.21
N LYS A 196 -16.43 0.82 -5.10
CA LYS A 196 -16.91 -0.49 -5.51
C LYS A 196 -17.20 -1.33 -4.27
N ASP A 197 -18.33 -2.01 -4.28
CA ASP A 197 -18.58 -3.11 -3.34
C ASP A 197 -17.77 -4.35 -3.78
N GLU A 198 -16.75 -4.73 -3.01
CA GLU A 198 -15.93 -5.92 -3.30
C GLU A 198 -16.70 -7.24 -3.14
N ASN A 199 -17.80 -7.22 -2.38
CA ASN A 199 -18.60 -8.41 -2.11
C ASN A 199 -19.78 -8.55 -3.08
N ASN A 200 -19.97 -7.62 -4.03
CA ASN A 200 -21.05 -7.62 -5.03
C ASN A 200 -22.44 -7.91 -4.41
N GLY A 201 -22.81 -7.21 -3.36
CA GLY A 201 -24.09 -7.33 -2.65
C GLY A 201 -24.16 -8.46 -1.62
N ALA A 202 -23.13 -9.30 -1.52
CA ALA A 202 -23.08 -10.35 -0.52
C ALA A 202 -22.73 -9.77 0.86
N VAL A 203 -23.58 -10.02 1.84
CA VAL A 203 -23.43 -9.47 3.19
C VAL A 203 -22.23 -10.12 3.89
N MET A 204 -21.35 -9.29 4.45
CA MET A 204 -20.31 -9.78 5.34
C MET A 204 -20.94 -10.09 6.69
N MET A 205 -20.77 -11.33 7.15
CA MET A 205 -21.35 -11.82 8.40
C MET A 205 -20.37 -11.68 9.57
N LYS A 206 -19.07 -11.89 9.31
CA LYS A 206 -18.03 -11.81 10.33
C LYS A 206 -16.74 -11.27 9.73
N PHE A 207 -16.05 -10.43 10.49
CA PHE A 207 -14.71 -9.96 10.21
C PHE A 207 -13.77 -10.36 11.35
N ILE A 208 -12.60 -10.89 11.02
CA ILE A 208 -11.51 -11.12 11.97
C ILE A 208 -10.24 -10.49 11.41
N GLY A 209 -9.73 -9.46 12.08
CA GLY A 209 -8.44 -8.84 11.77
C GLY A 209 -7.43 -9.14 12.87
N LEU A 210 -6.31 -9.77 12.52
CA LEU A 210 -5.21 -10.04 13.48
C LEU A 210 -4.13 -8.94 13.44
N ARG A 211 -3.81 -8.45 12.23
CA ARG A 211 -2.86 -7.34 12.02
C ARG A 211 -3.05 -6.72 10.64
N ALA A 212 -2.31 -5.65 10.35
CA ALA A 212 -2.32 -5.03 9.03
C ALA A 212 -2.05 -6.06 7.91
N LYS A 213 -2.99 -6.15 6.94
CA LYS A 213 -2.96 -7.11 5.81
C LYS A 213 -3.01 -8.59 6.25
N MET A 214 -3.57 -8.86 7.42
CA MET A 214 -3.87 -10.20 7.92
C MET A 214 -5.30 -10.23 8.49
N TYR A 215 -6.24 -10.73 7.68
CA TYR A 215 -7.65 -10.75 8.06
C TYR A 215 -8.43 -11.82 7.29
N ALA A 216 -9.60 -12.18 7.83
CA ALA A 216 -10.56 -13.07 7.21
C ALA A 216 -11.96 -12.43 7.22
N LEU A 217 -12.68 -12.60 6.10
CA LEU A 217 -14.07 -12.17 5.91
C LEU A 217 -14.92 -13.41 5.69
N ARG A 218 -15.96 -13.59 6.50
CA ARG A 218 -17.02 -14.58 6.26
C ARG A 218 -18.17 -13.90 5.57
N ILE A 219 -18.49 -14.34 4.36
CA ILE A 219 -19.45 -13.68 3.48
C ILE A 219 -20.61 -14.65 3.22
N LEU A 220 -21.84 -14.17 3.35
CA LEU A 220 -23.03 -14.99 3.14
C LEU A 220 -23.11 -15.45 1.67
N GLY A 221 -23.27 -16.75 1.45
CA GLY A 221 -23.39 -17.32 0.09
C GLY A 221 -22.09 -17.31 -0.73
N LYS A 222 -20.94 -16.97 -0.13
CA LYS A 222 -19.62 -16.98 -0.78
C LYS A 222 -18.59 -17.69 0.10
N SER A 223 -17.47 -18.09 -0.51
CA SER A 223 -16.34 -18.64 0.24
C SER A 223 -15.64 -17.56 1.07
N ASP A 224 -15.09 -17.97 2.21
CA ASP A 224 -14.38 -17.06 3.11
C ASP A 224 -13.18 -16.41 2.40
N THR A 225 -13.11 -15.08 2.45
CA THR A 225 -11.98 -14.33 1.89
C THR A 225 -10.89 -14.18 2.94
N LYS A 226 -9.71 -14.74 2.66
CA LYS A 226 -8.58 -14.76 3.59
C LYS A 226 -7.39 -13.99 3.01
N ARG A 227 -6.86 -13.03 3.76
CA ARG A 227 -5.66 -12.26 3.41
C ARG A 227 -4.60 -12.49 4.46
N ILE A 228 -3.44 -12.97 4.01
CA ILE A 228 -2.29 -13.23 4.88
C ILE A 228 -1.03 -12.74 4.15
N LYS A 229 -0.47 -11.63 4.63
CA LYS A 229 0.75 -11.08 4.05
C LYS A 229 1.91 -12.07 4.17
N GLY A 230 2.55 -12.38 3.05
CA GLY A 230 3.78 -13.17 2.99
C GLY A 230 3.58 -14.68 2.82
N VAL A 231 2.33 -15.18 2.89
CA VAL A 231 1.99 -16.59 2.62
C VAL A 231 1.38 -16.71 1.23
N LYS A 232 1.73 -17.76 0.49
CA LYS A 232 1.20 -18.02 -0.86
C LYS A 232 -0.31 -18.25 -0.84
N ARG A 233 -1.02 -17.67 -1.82
CA ARG A 233 -2.49 -17.82 -1.94
C ARG A 233 -2.94 -19.27 -1.97
N SER A 234 -2.20 -20.16 -2.64
CA SER A 234 -2.51 -21.59 -2.70
C SER A 234 -2.44 -22.26 -1.34
N THR A 235 -1.43 -21.94 -0.52
CA THR A 235 -1.33 -22.42 0.86
C THR A 235 -2.50 -21.92 1.69
N VAL A 236 -2.81 -20.61 1.61
CA VAL A 236 -3.97 -20.03 2.34
C VAL A 236 -5.29 -20.70 1.96
N ALA A 237 -5.50 -20.97 0.67
CA ALA A 237 -6.73 -21.61 0.20
C ALA A 237 -6.87 -23.06 0.70
N LYS A 238 -5.76 -23.81 0.78
CA LYS A 238 -5.76 -25.25 1.10
C LYS A 238 -5.68 -25.56 2.59
N THR A 239 -4.97 -24.75 3.38
CA THR A 239 -4.54 -25.16 4.73
C THR A 239 -4.97 -24.21 5.84
N ILE A 240 -5.66 -23.12 5.51
CA ILE A 240 -6.08 -22.12 6.50
C ILE A 240 -7.59 -21.93 6.41
N THR A 241 -8.29 -22.10 7.52
CA THR A 241 -9.74 -21.88 7.65
C THR A 241 -10.02 -20.52 8.29
N PHE A 242 -11.29 -20.13 8.37
CA PHE A 242 -11.68 -18.93 9.12
C PHE A 242 -11.59 -19.19 10.63
N GLU A 243 -11.87 -20.41 11.06
CA GLU A 243 -11.77 -20.88 12.44
C GLU A 243 -10.32 -20.78 12.94
N ASP A 244 -9.32 -21.01 12.09
CA ASP A 244 -7.92 -20.78 12.43
C ASP A 244 -7.65 -19.32 12.83
N PHE A 245 -8.30 -18.35 12.18
CA PHE A 245 -8.20 -16.93 12.57
C PHE A 245 -8.90 -16.66 13.91
N ALA A 246 -10.08 -17.25 14.13
CA ALA A 246 -10.79 -17.11 15.40
C ALA A 246 -10.01 -17.71 16.57
N HIS A 247 -9.41 -18.87 16.37
CA HIS A 247 -8.54 -19.54 17.35
C HIS A 247 -7.27 -18.71 17.63
N SER A 248 -6.65 -18.15 16.58
CA SER A 248 -5.49 -17.28 16.74
C SER A 248 -5.81 -16.01 17.54
N LEU A 249 -7.00 -15.42 17.32
CA LEU A 249 -7.46 -14.24 18.04
C LEU A 249 -7.80 -14.57 19.51
N ASN A 250 -8.61 -15.60 19.74
CA ASN A 250 -9.15 -15.89 21.07
C ASN A 250 -8.11 -16.51 22.01
N GLU A 251 -7.25 -17.38 21.48
CA GLU A 251 -6.25 -18.10 22.29
C GLU A 251 -4.87 -17.44 22.23
N SER A 252 -4.74 -16.30 21.56
CA SER A 252 -3.46 -15.64 21.30
C SER A 252 -2.41 -16.59 20.70
N SER A 253 -2.85 -17.52 19.83
CA SER A 253 -2.01 -18.59 19.30
C SER A 253 -1.37 -18.23 17.95
N GLN A 254 -0.11 -18.60 17.79
CA GLN A 254 0.63 -18.47 16.54
C GLN A 254 0.55 -19.77 15.74
N GLN A 255 0.34 -19.66 14.43
CA GLN A 255 0.28 -20.82 13.55
C GLN A 255 1.24 -20.69 12.38
N SER A 256 2.01 -21.76 12.11
CA SER A 256 2.90 -21.84 10.95
C SER A 256 2.34 -22.78 9.89
N ARG A 257 2.69 -22.54 8.62
CA ARG A 257 2.35 -23.39 7.48
C ARG A 257 3.57 -23.58 6.59
N ARG A 258 3.74 -24.80 6.06
CA ARG A 258 4.76 -25.06 5.03
C ARG A 258 4.28 -24.53 3.68
N GLN A 259 5.20 -23.95 2.93
CA GLN A 259 4.97 -23.56 1.55
C GLN A 259 6.23 -23.82 0.71
N ALA A 260 6.04 -24.25 -0.53
CA ALA A 260 7.13 -24.35 -1.49
C ALA A 260 7.27 -23.02 -2.26
N CYS A 261 8.49 -22.50 -2.40
CA CYS A 261 8.79 -21.32 -3.19
C CYS A 261 9.99 -21.55 -4.11
N VAL A 262 9.95 -20.95 -5.30
CA VAL A 262 11.11 -20.92 -6.19
C VAL A 262 11.96 -19.74 -5.77
N ARG A 263 13.25 -19.96 -5.56
CA ARG A 263 14.22 -18.92 -5.23
C ARG A 263 15.42 -19.03 -6.16
N SER A 264 16.15 -17.93 -6.29
CA SER A 264 17.43 -17.89 -6.98
C SER A 264 18.51 -17.39 -6.04
N MET A 265 19.64 -18.09 -6.03
CA MET A 265 20.89 -17.68 -5.40
C MET A 265 21.99 -17.91 -6.44
N LEU A 266 22.88 -16.94 -6.63
CA LEU A 266 23.98 -17.00 -7.60
C LEU A 266 23.54 -17.43 -9.01
N HIS A 267 22.41 -16.91 -9.47
CA HIS A 267 21.79 -17.24 -10.76
C HIS A 267 21.31 -18.68 -10.95
N GLU A 268 21.42 -19.53 -9.93
CA GLU A 268 20.83 -20.87 -9.92
C GLU A 268 19.44 -20.83 -9.31
N VAL A 269 18.49 -21.56 -9.91
CA VAL A 269 17.09 -21.58 -9.50
C VAL A 269 16.78 -22.91 -8.82
N TYR A 270 16.23 -22.85 -7.61
CA TYR A 270 15.88 -24.02 -6.81
C TYR A 270 14.52 -23.85 -6.16
N THR A 271 13.88 -24.99 -5.86
CA THR A 271 12.62 -25.03 -5.11
C THR A 271 12.93 -25.25 -3.63
N VAL A 272 12.57 -24.29 -2.79
CA VAL A 272 12.72 -24.35 -1.33
C VAL A 272 11.38 -24.64 -0.68
N SER A 273 11.34 -25.62 0.23
CA SER A 273 10.25 -25.78 1.18
C SER A 273 10.55 -24.97 2.43
N GLU A 274 9.72 -23.98 2.74
CA GLU A 274 9.90 -23.07 3.87
C GLU A 274 8.73 -23.22 4.84
N LEU A 275 9.03 -23.29 6.14
CA LEU A 275 8.03 -23.18 7.20
C LEU A 275 7.86 -21.69 7.53
N LYS A 276 6.66 -21.16 7.32
CA LYS A 276 6.39 -19.74 7.52
C LYS A 276 5.33 -19.51 8.60
N LEU A 277 5.57 -18.53 9.46
CA LEU A 277 4.58 -18.04 10.39
C LEU A 277 3.40 -17.43 9.60
N ALA A 278 2.27 -18.11 9.65
CA ALA A 278 1.09 -17.83 8.83
C ALA A 278 0.07 -16.96 9.57
N LEU A 279 -0.24 -17.26 10.83
CA LEU A 279 -1.13 -16.47 11.68
C LEU A 279 -0.39 -16.07 12.95
N SER A 280 -0.50 -14.81 13.33
CA SER A 280 0.00 -14.28 14.58
C SER A 280 -0.93 -13.15 15.04
N PRO A 281 -1.39 -13.16 16.30
CA PRO A 281 -2.21 -12.09 16.86
C PRO A 281 -1.37 -10.87 17.26
N HIS A 282 -0.04 -10.99 17.27
CA HIS A 282 0.84 -9.89 17.66
C HIS A 282 1.12 -8.98 16.45
N ASP A 283 0.87 -7.69 16.61
CA ASP A 283 1.32 -6.66 15.68
C ASP A 283 2.76 -6.25 16.05
N ASP A 284 3.72 -6.60 15.20
CA ASP A 284 5.14 -6.29 15.35
C ASP A 284 5.48 -4.82 15.06
N LYS A 285 4.50 -4.03 14.60
CA LYS A 285 4.68 -2.65 14.13
C LYS A 285 3.96 -1.62 14.96
N ARG A 286 3.05 -2.05 15.84
CA ARG A 286 2.29 -1.17 16.70
C ARG A 286 2.23 -1.69 18.12
N TYR A 287 2.42 -0.79 19.07
CA TYR A 287 2.24 -1.04 20.48
C TYR A 287 0.77 -0.80 20.84
N LEU A 288 0.12 -1.82 21.41
CA LEU A 288 -1.25 -1.75 21.91
C LEU A 288 -1.23 -1.03 23.26
N ILE A 289 -1.95 0.10 23.35
CA ILE A 289 -2.27 0.72 24.65
C ILE A 289 -3.46 -0.07 25.24
N PRO A 290 -3.70 -0.09 26.57
CA PRO A 290 -4.91 -0.66 27.17
C PRO A 290 -6.27 -0.17 26.61
N SER A 291 -6.29 0.84 25.73
CA SER A 291 -7.47 1.30 24.99
C SER A 291 -7.54 0.68 23.58
N THR A 292 -8.49 1.11 22.75
CA THR A 292 -8.56 0.74 21.32
C THR A 292 -7.47 1.41 20.46
N ASP A 293 -6.61 2.24 21.06
CA ASP A 293 -5.59 3.01 20.35
C ASP A 293 -4.25 2.27 20.25
N THR A 294 -3.52 2.54 19.16
CA THR A 294 -2.23 1.91 18.88
C THR A 294 -1.16 2.93 18.55
N LEU A 295 -0.02 2.83 19.21
CA LEU A 295 1.17 3.64 18.90
C LEU A 295 2.05 2.92 17.87
N PRO A 296 2.70 3.63 16.94
CA PRO A 296 3.73 3.01 16.11
C PRO A 296 4.92 2.58 16.98
N CYS A 297 5.59 1.48 16.62
CA CYS A 297 6.84 1.08 17.29
C CYS A 297 7.84 2.26 17.30
N ASN A 298 8.56 2.42 18.42
CA ASN A 298 9.47 3.54 18.71
C ASN A 298 8.81 4.91 18.97
N HIS A 299 7.50 4.97 19.18
CA HIS A 299 6.85 6.20 19.60
C HIS A 299 7.33 6.62 21.00
N TYR A 300 7.70 7.89 21.19
CA TYR A 300 8.27 8.42 22.44
C TYR A 300 7.40 8.17 23.68
N LYS A 301 6.07 8.08 23.53
CA LYS A 301 5.13 7.75 24.62
C LYS A 301 5.24 6.31 25.13
N ILE A 302 5.82 5.38 24.35
CA ILE A 302 6.02 3.99 24.78
C ILE A 302 7.01 3.97 25.96
N LEU A 303 8.07 4.75 25.88
CA LEU A 303 9.07 4.88 26.95
C LEU A 303 8.50 5.44 28.27
N LEU A 304 7.43 6.23 28.20
CA LEU A 304 6.74 6.78 29.38
C LEU A 304 5.74 5.80 30.02
N LEU A 305 5.28 4.80 29.26
CA LEU A 305 4.39 3.75 29.75
C LEU A 305 5.18 2.64 30.44
N ASP A 306 6.35 2.29 29.92
CA ASP A 306 7.24 1.28 30.51
C ASP A 306 7.89 1.76 31.82
N THR A 307 7.96 3.07 32.09
CA THR A 307 8.48 3.61 33.37
C THR A 307 7.50 3.52 34.54
N ASN A 308 6.24 3.13 34.32
CA ASN A 308 5.23 3.00 35.37
C ASN A 308 4.97 1.53 35.79
N VAL A 309 5.83 0.60 35.36
CA VAL A 309 5.84 -0.77 35.84
C VAL A 309 7.09 -0.98 36.70
N VAL A 310 7.03 -0.52 37.94
CA VAL A 310 7.86 -0.98 39.07
C VAL A 310 6.94 -1.33 40.22
#